data_AF-A0A847AXR2-F1
#
_entry.id   AF-A0A847AXR2-F1
#
_cell.length_a   1.000
_cell.length_b   1.000
_cell.length_c   1.000
_cell.angle_alpha   90.00
_cell.angle_beta   90.00
_cell.angle_gamma   90.00
#
_symmetry.space_group_name_H-M   'P 1'
#
loop_
_entity.id
_entity.type
_entity.pdbx_description
1 polymer ?
#
loop_
_entity_poly.entity_id
_entity_poly.type
_entity_poly.pdbx_seq_one_letter_code
_entity_poly.pdbx_strand_id
1 'polypeptide(L)'
;MNNNSYPSAVLLISSPDREGIIAGVTDFIAKNKGNILYSDQHVDSSVGIFFMRIEWSLAGFSLAREEIYTEFKAIAETFEMDWKLYFSDEKPRTAIFVSKSLHCLYDILYRYR
;
A
#
# COMPACT_ATOMS: atom_id res chain seq x y z
N MET A 1 16.75 -20.67 5.13
CA MET A 1 16.84 -19.25 5.55
C MET A 1 15.52 -18.92 6.22
N ASN A 2 15.54 -18.48 7.48
CA ASN A 2 14.35 -18.27 8.29
C ASN A 2 13.50 -17.14 7.68
N ASN A 3 12.44 -17.49 6.95
CA ASN A 3 11.42 -16.53 6.48
C ASN A 3 10.49 -16.17 7.64
N ASN A 4 11.02 -15.52 8.68
CA ASN A 4 10.18 -14.70 9.55
C ASN A 4 9.95 -13.36 8.83
N SER A 5 9.20 -13.40 7.72
CA SER A 5 8.71 -12.18 7.11
C SER A 5 7.52 -11.73 7.93
N TYR A 6 7.75 -10.79 8.84
CA TYR A 6 6.65 -10.12 9.53
C TYR A 6 5.69 -9.52 8.48
N PRO A 7 4.36 -9.52 8.72
CA PRO A 7 3.43 -8.84 7.85
C PRO A 7 3.85 -7.38 7.62
N SER A 8 3.54 -6.88 6.43
CA SER A 8 3.77 -5.50 6.02
C SER A 8 2.46 -4.83 5.68
N ALA A 9 2.42 -3.51 5.85
CA ALA A 9 1.34 -2.67 5.35
C ALA A 9 1.79 -1.99 4.06
N VAL A 10 0.91 -1.94 3.07
CA VAL A 10 1.11 -1.31 1.77
C VAL A 10 0.06 -0.21 1.61
N LEU A 11 0.52 1.02 1.42
CA LEU A 11 -0.31 2.18 1.20
C LEU A 11 -0.13 2.67 -0.23
N LEU A 12 -1.26 2.77 -0.95
CA LEU A 12 -1.34 3.36 -2.27
C LEU A 12 -2.03 4.72 -2.14
N ILE A 13 -1.44 5.75 -2.74
CA ILE A 13 -1.90 7.14 -2.65
C ILE A 13 -2.01 7.73 -4.05
N SER A 14 -3.08 8.49 -4.28
CA SER A 14 -3.26 9.43 -5.38
C SER A 14 -3.79 10.75 -4.79
N SER A 15 -3.16 11.87 -5.09
CA SER A 15 -3.60 13.19 -4.59
C SER A 15 -3.21 14.31 -5.55
N PRO A 16 -3.77 15.52 -5.43
CA PRO A 16 -3.15 16.71 -6.01
C PRO A 16 -1.71 16.84 -5.54
N ASP A 17 -0.79 17.18 -6.45
CA ASP A 17 0.62 17.37 -6.11
C ASP A 17 0.81 18.67 -5.31
N ARG A 18 1.50 18.57 -4.18
CA ARG A 18 1.83 19.69 -3.30
C ARG A 18 2.94 19.34 -2.33
N GLU A 19 3.58 20.37 -1.80
CA GLU A 19 4.69 20.23 -0.86
C GLU A 19 4.27 19.47 0.41
N GLY A 20 5.20 18.67 0.94
CA GLY A 20 5.05 18.01 2.23
C GLY A 20 4.34 16.65 2.23
N ILE A 21 3.80 16.16 1.09
CA ILE A 21 3.14 14.84 1.04
C ILE A 21 4.08 13.73 1.52
N ILE A 22 5.27 13.61 0.90
CA ILE A 22 6.26 12.57 1.24
C ILE A 22 6.68 12.68 2.71
N ALA A 23 6.93 13.90 3.19
CA ALA A 23 7.32 14.14 4.58
C ALA A 23 6.19 13.70 5.55
N GLY A 24 4.95 14.09 5.29
CA GLY A 24 3.81 13.70 6.12
C GLY A 24 3.61 12.18 6.20
N VAL A 25 3.71 11.48 5.07
CA VAL A 25 3.56 10.02 5.01
C VAL A 25 4.72 9.31 5.73
N THR A 26 5.96 9.71 5.46
CA THR A 26 7.14 9.08 6.06
C THR A 26 7.29 9.40 7.55
N ASP A 27 6.93 10.61 7.98
CA ASP A 27 6.90 11.00 9.39
C ASP A 27 5.84 10.22 10.19
N PHE A 28 4.67 9.96 9.62
CA PHE A 28 3.67 9.06 10.21
C PHE A 28 4.25 7.67 10.46
N ILE A 29 4.92 7.08 9.46
CA ILE A 29 5.53 5.76 9.60
C ILE A 29 6.64 5.79 10.65
N ALA A 30 7.51 6.79 10.61
CA ALA A 30 8.65 6.93 11.53
C ALA A 30 8.22 7.14 12.99
N LYS A 31 7.23 8.01 13.24
CA LYS A 31 6.66 8.26 14.58
C LYS A 31 6.10 6.99 15.22
N ASN A 32 5.57 6.10 14.40
CA ASN A 32 5.03 4.81 14.83
C ASN A 32 6.07 3.68 14.80
N LYS A 33 7.37 4.01 14.66
CA LYS A 33 8.51 3.07 14.64
C LYS A 33 8.49 2.08 13.48
N GLY A 34 7.87 2.45 12.36
CA GLY A 34 7.82 1.64 11.15
C GLY A 34 9.14 1.69 10.37
N ASN A 35 9.57 0.53 9.88
CA ASN A 35 10.68 0.44 8.93
C ASN A 35 10.14 0.32 7.50
N ILE A 36 10.45 1.28 6.65
CA ILE A 36 10.07 1.28 5.24
C ILE A 36 10.86 0.19 4.50
N LEU A 37 10.14 -0.70 3.81
CA LEU A 37 10.68 -1.79 3.02
C LEU A 37 10.77 -1.43 1.53
N TYR A 38 9.81 -0.63 1.06
CA TYR A 38 9.74 -0.16 -0.31
C TYR A 38 9.04 1.20 -0.35
N SER A 39 9.53 2.10 -1.19
CA SER A 39 8.90 3.39 -1.46
C SER A 39 9.14 3.74 -2.92
N ASP A 40 8.07 4.09 -3.62
CA ASP A 40 8.12 4.59 -4.99
C ASP A 40 7.09 5.70 -5.15
N GLN A 41 7.43 6.71 -5.95
CA GLN A 41 6.59 7.86 -6.19
C GLN A 41 6.69 8.33 -7.64
N HIS A 42 5.58 8.89 -8.11
CA HIS A 42 5.49 9.45 -9.45
C HIS A 42 4.65 10.72 -9.43
N VAL A 43 5.09 11.74 -10.17
CA VAL A 43 4.34 12.98 -10.37
C VAL A 43 3.99 13.10 -11.84
N ASP A 44 2.70 13.14 -12.13
CA ASP A 44 2.22 13.52 -13.45
C ASP A 44 2.00 15.03 -13.49
N SER A 45 3.04 15.74 -13.91
CA SER A 45 3.03 17.21 -14.02
C SER A 45 2.02 17.75 -15.03
N SER A 46 1.52 16.92 -15.96
CA SER A 46 0.56 17.37 -16.98
C SER A 46 -0.84 17.58 -16.41
N VAL A 47 -1.20 16.81 -15.38
CA VAL A 47 -2.49 16.86 -14.68
C VAL A 47 -2.37 17.28 -13.21
N GLY A 48 -1.15 17.46 -12.70
CA GLY A 48 -0.88 17.90 -11.33
C GLY A 48 -1.22 16.85 -10.27
N ILE A 49 -1.02 15.56 -10.59
CA ILE A 49 -1.34 14.44 -9.69
C ILE A 49 -0.06 13.78 -9.18
N PHE A 50 -0.02 13.55 -7.88
CA PHE A 50 1.00 12.79 -7.16
C PHE A 50 0.51 11.37 -6.87
N PHE A 51 1.36 10.38 -7.14
CA PHE A 51 1.15 8.98 -6.82
C PHE A 51 2.27 8.47 -5.91
N MET A 52 1.91 7.62 -4.95
CA MET A 52 2.89 6.93 -4.12
C MET A 52 2.45 5.51 -3.78
N ARG A 53 3.40 4.59 -3.83
CA ARG A 53 3.31 3.28 -3.19
C ARG A 53 4.38 3.22 -2.10
N ILE A 54 3.95 3.04 -0.86
CA ILE A 54 4.87 2.82 0.25
C ILE A 54 4.50 1.57 1.03
N GLU A 55 5.52 0.82 1.41
CA GLU A 55 5.39 -0.42 2.16
C GLU A 55 6.31 -0.38 3.38
N TRP A 56 5.78 -0.72 4.55
CA TRP A 56 6.56 -0.81 5.79
C TRP A 56 6.25 -2.09 6.55
N SER A 57 7.21 -2.54 7.35
CA SER A 57 7.05 -3.71 8.22
C SER A 57 6.16 -3.36 9.42
N LEU A 58 5.27 -4.29 9.79
CA LEU A 58 4.53 -4.23 11.05
C LEU A 58 5.33 -4.77 12.25
N ALA A 59 6.55 -5.26 12.04
CA ALA A 59 7.43 -5.71 13.12
C ALA A 59 7.77 -4.55 14.06
N GLY A 60 7.27 -4.59 15.30
CA GLY A 60 7.53 -3.54 16.28
C GLY A 60 6.85 -2.19 15.96
N PHE A 61 5.90 -2.19 15.03
CA PHE A 61 5.08 -1.00 14.74
C PHE A 61 4.20 -0.68 15.95
N SER A 62 4.08 0.62 16.26
CA SER A 62 3.49 1.06 17.53
C SER A 62 1.96 1.04 17.52
N LEU A 63 1.34 1.12 16.34
CA LEU A 63 -0.11 1.05 16.18
C LEU A 63 -0.57 -0.38 15.93
N ALA A 64 -1.73 -0.74 16.49
CA ALA A 64 -2.41 -1.95 16.07
C ALA A 64 -2.87 -1.82 14.61
N ARG A 65 -2.92 -2.94 13.90
CA ARG A 65 -3.29 -3.02 12.48
C ARG A 65 -4.60 -2.27 12.17
N GLU A 66 -5.59 -2.42 13.03
CA GLU A 66 -6.93 -1.87 12.90
C GLU A 66 -6.96 -0.35 13.11
N GLU A 67 -5.96 0.19 13.80
CA GLU A 67 -5.85 1.63 14.11
C GLU A 67 -5.17 2.40 12.99
N ILE A 68 -4.30 1.74 12.20
CA ILE A 68 -3.51 2.37 11.12
C ILE A 68 -4.41 3.17 10.17
N TYR A 69 -5.55 2.62 9.80
CA TYR A 69 -6.48 3.29 8.89
C TYR A 69 -7.02 4.59 9.52
N THR A 70 -7.47 4.52 10.77
CA THR A 70 -8.06 5.65 11.49
C THR A 70 -7.02 6.75 11.72
N GLU A 71 -5.82 6.38 12.17
CA GLU A 71 -4.74 7.33 12.46
C GLU A 71 -4.18 7.99 11.21
N PHE A 72 -4.09 7.27 10.08
CA PHE A 72 -3.64 7.85 8.82
C PHE A 72 -4.67 8.80 8.18
N LYS A 73 -5.96 8.65 8.52
CA LYS A 73 -7.06 9.39 7.90
C LYS A 73 -6.88 10.91 7.95
N ALA A 74 -6.39 11.45 9.06
CA ALA A 74 -6.17 12.89 9.20
C ALA A 74 -5.14 13.44 8.21
N ILE A 75 -4.09 12.66 7.91
CA ILE A 75 -3.08 13.00 6.91
C ILE A 75 -3.70 12.93 5.52
N ALA A 76 -4.43 11.85 5.23
CA ALA A 76 -5.12 11.70 3.95
C ALA A 76 -6.10 12.85 3.66
N GLU A 77 -6.89 13.25 4.66
CA GLU A 77 -7.81 14.39 4.56
C GLU A 77 -7.06 15.71 4.34
N THR A 78 -5.96 15.91 5.07
CA THR A 78 -5.12 17.11 4.92
C THR A 78 -4.66 17.25 3.47
N PHE A 79 -4.18 16.18 2.85
CA PHE A 79 -3.61 16.14 1.50
C PHE A 79 -4.60 15.79 0.39
N GLU A 80 -5.90 15.70 0.68
CA GLU A 80 -6.94 15.35 -0.30
C GLU A 80 -6.62 14.04 -1.05
N MET A 81 -6.14 13.04 -0.31
CA MET A 81 -5.73 11.76 -0.86
C MET A 81 -6.94 10.85 -1.17
N ASP A 82 -6.96 10.28 -2.37
CA ASP A 82 -7.55 8.96 -2.60
C ASP A 82 -6.51 7.90 -2.25
N TRP A 83 -6.83 7.03 -1.31
CA TRP A 83 -5.85 6.09 -0.77
C TRP A 83 -6.46 4.75 -0.42
N LYS A 84 -5.60 3.72 -0.47
CA LYS A 84 -5.96 2.35 -0.10
C LYS A 84 -4.85 1.75 0.73
N LEU A 85 -5.23 1.12 1.83
CA LEU A 85 -4.35 0.39 2.73
C LEU A 85 -4.59 -1.11 2.56
N TYR A 86 -3.51 -1.85 2.37
CA TYR A 86 -3.49 -3.31 2.25
C TYR A 86 -2.47 -3.90 3.20
N PHE A 87 -2.61 -5.18 3.49
CA PHE A 87 -1.66 -5.93 4.29
C PHE A 87 -1.16 -7.14 3.50
N SER A 88 0.15 -7.41 3.57
CA SER A 88 0.77 -8.46 2.75
C SER A 88 0.38 -9.89 3.15
N ASP A 89 -0.22 -10.07 4.33
CA ASP A 89 -0.76 -11.34 4.80
C ASP A 89 -2.22 -11.57 4.39
N GLU A 90 -2.89 -10.58 3.78
CA GLU A 90 -4.24 -10.74 3.23
C GLU A 90 -4.19 -11.29 1.82
N LYS A 91 -4.80 -12.46 1.63
CA LYS A 91 -5.04 -13.01 0.29
C LYS A 91 -6.34 -12.44 -0.28
N PRO A 92 -6.30 -11.70 -1.41
CA PRO A 92 -7.49 -11.18 -2.04
C PRO A 92 -8.45 -12.29 -2.47
N ARG A 93 -9.72 -12.20 -2.08
CA ARG A 93 -10.78 -13.09 -2.58
C ARG A 93 -11.05 -12.76 -4.04
N THR A 94 -10.65 -13.65 -4.94
CA THR A 94 -10.64 -13.39 -6.39
C THR A 94 -11.59 -14.34 -7.11
N ALA A 95 -12.47 -13.80 -7.95
CA ALA A 95 -13.28 -14.57 -8.89
C ALA A 95 -12.68 -14.48 -10.29
N ILE A 96 -12.55 -15.61 -10.99
CA ILE A 96 -12.03 -15.67 -12.35
C ILE A 96 -13.17 -16.09 -13.29
N PHE A 97 -13.51 -15.20 -14.22
CA PHE A 97 -14.51 -15.47 -15.25
C PHE A 97 -13.81 -15.87 -16.55
N VAL A 98 -14.30 -16.93 -17.18
CA VAL A 98 -13.74 -17.45 -18.43
C VAL A 98 -14.86 -17.68 -19.44
N SER A 99 -14.58 -17.43 -20.71
CA SER A 99 -15.43 -17.85 -21.82
C SER A 99 -14.92 -19.18 -22.38
N LYS A 100 -14.69 -19.30 -23.69
CA LYS A 100 -14.26 -20.57 -24.32
C LYS A 100 -12.75 -20.82 -24.27
N SER A 101 -11.93 -19.77 -24.13
CA SER A 101 -10.47 -19.90 -24.18
C SER A 101 -9.87 -20.07 -22.79
N LEU A 102 -9.16 -21.17 -22.55
CA LEU A 102 -8.69 -21.58 -21.22
C LEU A 102 -7.23 -21.19 -20.90
N HIS A 103 -6.47 -20.68 -21.87
CA HIS A 103 -5.03 -20.45 -21.69
C HIS A 103 -4.71 -19.47 -20.55
N CYS A 104 -5.41 -18.33 -20.43
CA CYS A 104 -5.22 -17.40 -19.32
C CYS A 104 -5.63 -18.01 -17.97
N LEU A 105 -6.71 -18.80 -17.94
CA LEU A 105 -7.14 -19.47 -16.72
C LEU A 105 -6.06 -20.44 -16.24
N TYR A 106 -5.50 -21.25 -17.14
CA TYR A 106 -4.45 -22.19 -16.78
C TYR A 106 -3.18 -21.49 -16.29
N ASP A 107 -2.75 -20.39 -16.92
CA ASP A 107 -1.58 -19.64 -16.46
C ASP A 107 -1.78 -19.07 -15.05
N ILE A 108 -2.93 -18.45 -14.78
CA ILE A 108 -3.25 -17.89 -13.44
C ILE A 108 -3.28 -19.00 -12.38
N LEU A 109 -3.98 -20.11 -12.65
CA LEU A 109 -4.09 -21.22 -11.70
C LEU A 109 -2.74 -21.93 -11.48
N TYR A 110 -1.89 -22.00 -12.49
CA TYR A 110 -0.56 -22.58 -12.37
C TYR A 110 0.34 -21.73 -11.47
N ARG A 111 0.35 -20.41 -11.62
CA ARG A 111 1.12 -19.47 -10.79
C ARG A 111 0.63 -19.34 -9.34
N TYR A 112 -0.63 -19.69 -9.09
CA TYR A 112 -1.23 -19.61 -7.76
C TYR A 112 -0.84 -20.77 -6.83
N ARG A 113 -0.35 -21.90 -7.36
CA ARG A 113 0.14 -23.02 -6.54
C ARG A 113 1.37 -22.65 -5.75
#